data_AF-A0A920V5Z8-F1
#
_entry.id   AF-A0A920V5Z8-F1
#
_cell.length_a   1.000
_cell.length_b   1.000
_cell.length_c   1.000
_cell.angle_alpha   90.00
_cell.angle_beta   90.00
_cell.angle_gamma   90.00
#
_symmetry.space_group_name_H-M   'P 1'
#
loop_
_entity.id
_entity.type
_entity.pdbx_description
1 polymer ?
#
loop_
_entity_poly.entity_id
_entity_poly.type
_entity_poly.pdbx_seq_one_letter_code
_entity_poly.pdbx_strand_id
1 'polypeptide(L)'
;MAKYFGRTNEHLANDALLGFFGRESIIRLGLLQLDERMADVSEGYAAGYNYYLENIPSGRHESCIDAEWLRPFDRFDVFRMSIYITLLASFSDPRIANAVLALGMDERNSNDDLTANNFQWSESMGSNSYALGSEVTQTGKAMLLGNPHYPWRGPRRFYQVHMTIPGEMNVMGITILGSSLINVGFTEKLAWTHTVSNANRFTLYELDLSDQDRDVYFFDRKRFRIRSVPVTVEVKEDNGTLTKETIRLNFSRYGLLLDAGILLGDSTLEGWPNKDGKVFAIRDVAMENTRVGDTLVGMLTATNFDNFLDAIRDNLGLSFINTIAVNSDGEAFYGDYSTIPYLTDEQY
;
A
#
# COMPACT_ATOMS: atom_id res chain seq x y z
N MET A 1 5.99 -14.81 1.28
CA MET A 1 7.35 -14.47 1.71
C MET A 1 7.92 -15.52 2.64
N ALA A 2 7.28 -15.81 3.77
CA ALA A 2 7.79 -16.71 4.82
C ALA A 2 8.08 -18.13 4.30
N LYS A 3 7.21 -18.63 3.42
CA LYS A 3 7.38 -19.93 2.73
C LYS A 3 8.68 -20.05 1.93
N TYR A 4 9.14 -18.98 1.30
CA TYR A 4 10.23 -19.05 0.32
C TYR A 4 11.53 -18.45 0.85
N PHE A 5 11.44 -17.43 1.71
CA PHE A 5 12.58 -16.65 2.20
C PHE A 5 12.82 -16.80 3.71
N GLY A 6 12.11 -17.70 4.37
CA GLY A 6 12.33 -18.05 5.78
C GLY A 6 11.51 -17.21 6.77
N ARG A 7 11.59 -17.57 8.04
CA ARG A 7 10.88 -16.91 9.16
C ARG A 7 11.49 -15.54 9.47
N THR A 8 10.72 -14.47 9.32
CA THR A 8 10.99 -13.14 9.90
C THR A 8 9.67 -12.45 10.24
N ASN A 9 9.68 -11.47 11.15
CA ASN A 9 8.49 -10.66 11.44
C ASN A 9 7.95 -9.97 10.19
N GLU A 10 8.83 -9.43 9.35
CA GLU A 10 8.43 -8.79 8.09
C GLU A 10 7.76 -9.79 7.14
N HIS A 11 8.28 -11.00 7.00
CA HIS A 11 7.71 -12.02 6.12
C HIS A 11 6.36 -12.51 6.64
N LEU A 12 6.24 -12.76 7.94
CA LEU A 12 5.00 -13.18 8.59
C LEU A 12 3.92 -12.09 8.51
N ALA A 13 4.29 -10.84 8.81
CA ALA A 13 3.38 -9.71 8.77
C ALA A 13 2.89 -9.43 7.34
N ASN A 14 3.79 -9.43 6.35
CA ASN A 14 3.40 -9.31 4.94
C ASN A 14 2.44 -10.42 4.52
N ASP A 15 2.79 -11.68 4.78
CA ASP A 15 1.96 -12.80 4.34
C ASP A 15 0.60 -12.84 5.06
N ALA A 16 0.54 -12.45 6.33
CA ALA A 16 -0.72 -12.37 7.08
C ALA A 16 -1.60 -11.20 6.61
N LEU A 17 -1.06 -9.98 6.54
CA LEU A 17 -1.84 -8.78 6.24
C LEU A 17 -2.14 -8.66 4.76
N LEU A 18 -1.14 -8.75 3.88
CA LEU A 18 -1.38 -8.69 2.44
C LEU A 18 -2.11 -9.93 1.94
N GLY A 19 -1.88 -11.10 2.56
CA GLY A 19 -2.68 -12.29 2.28
C GLY A 19 -4.15 -12.10 2.67
N PHE A 20 -4.41 -11.44 3.81
CA PHE A 20 -5.78 -11.17 4.26
C PHE A 20 -6.50 -10.10 3.42
N PHE A 21 -5.86 -8.96 3.16
CA PHE A 21 -6.43 -7.87 2.37
C PHE A 21 -6.47 -8.19 0.87
N GLY A 22 -5.46 -8.92 0.38
CA GLY A 22 -5.32 -9.38 -0.99
C GLY A 22 -6.01 -10.71 -1.30
N ARG A 23 -6.89 -11.21 -0.42
CA ARG A 23 -7.66 -12.42 -0.72
C ARG A 23 -8.59 -12.18 -1.90
N GLU A 24 -8.77 -13.17 -2.75
CA GLU A 24 -9.59 -13.03 -3.96
C GLU A 24 -11.01 -12.55 -3.67
N SER A 25 -11.61 -12.97 -2.56
CA SER A 25 -12.97 -12.54 -2.21
C SER A 25 -13.08 -11.04 -1.93
N ILE A 26 -12.05 -10.38 -1.40
CA ILE A 26 -12.01 -8.91 -1.29
C ILE A 26 -11.81 -8.30 -2.66
N ILE A 27 -10.82 -8.79 -3.43
CA ILE A 27 -10.50 -8.21 -4.73
C ILE A 27 -11.72 -8.30 -5.67
N ARG A 28 -12.45 -9.42 -5.67
CA ARG A 28 -13.69 -9.58 -6.45
C ARG A 28 -14.75 -8.55 -6.11
N LEU A 29 -14.87 -8.15 -4.84
CA LEU A 29 -15.81 -7.08 -4.45
C LEU A 29 -15.34 -5.72 -4.97
N GLY A 30 -14.03 -5.43 -4.90
CA GLY A 30 -13.45 -4.21 -5.46
C GLY A 30 -13.61 -4.11 -6.99
N LEU A 31 -13.45 -5.24 -7.69
CA LEU A 31 -13.65 -5.33 -9.14
C LEU A 31 -15.07 -4.96 -9.60
N LEU A 32 -16.08 -5.03 -8.73
CA LEU A 32 -17.45 -4.61 -9.07
C LEU A 32 -17.60 -3.09 -9.21
N GLN A 33 -16.64 -2.32 -8.69
CA GLN A 33 -16.66 -0.86 -8.66
C GLN A 33 -15.55 -0.22 -9.49
N LEU A 34 -14.68 -1.04 -10.08
CA LEU A 34 -13.48 -0.60 -10.77
C LEU A 34 -13.77 -0.28 -12.25
N ASP A 35 -13.10 0.73 -12.82
CA ASP A 35 -13.01 0.91 -14.27
C ASP A 35 -12.57 -0.40 -14.96
N GLU A 36 -13.38 -0.86 -15.92
CA GLU A 36 -13.15 -2.11 -16.67
C GLU A 36 -11.78 -2.12 -17.36
N ARG A 37 -11.30 -0.96 -17.83
CA ARG A 37 -9.99 -0.84 -18.46
C ARG A 37 -8.86 -1.21 -17.51
N MET A 38 -9.00 -0.92 -16.21
CA MET A 38 -8.01 -1.32 -15.22
C MET A 38 -7.99 -2.85 -15.01
N ALA A 39 -9.16 -3.50 -15.11
CA ALA A 39 -9.23 -4.96 -15.07
C ALA A 39 -8.56 -5.59 -16.30
N ASP A 40 -8.83 -5.07 -17.49
CA ASP A 40 -8.24 -5.55 -18.75
C ASP A 40 -6.73 -5.35 -18.81
N VAL A 41 -6.25 -4.17 -18.39
CA VAL A 41 -4.81 -3.88 -18.31
C VAL A 41 -4.13 -4.81 -17.31
N SER A 42 -4.78 -5.14 -16.18
CA SER A 42 -4.22 -6.07 -15.19
C SER A 42 -4.16 -7.51 -15.71
N GLU A 43 -5.14 -7.96 -16.49
CA GLU A 43 -5.13 -9.25 -17.16
C GLU A 43 -4.02 -9.31 -18.22
N GLY A 44 -3.91 -8.27 -19.07
CA GLY A 44 -2.86 -8.17 -20.08
C GLY A 44 -1.45 -8.11 -19.47
N TYR A 45 -1.28 -7.41 -18.34
CA TYR A 45 0.00 -7.36 -17.61
C TYR A 45 0.41 -8.76 -17.12
N ALA A 46 -0.52 -9.51 -16.51
CA ALA A 46 -0.27 -10.86 -16.05
C ALA A 46 0.07 -11.81 -17.22
N ALA A 47 -0.68 -11.74 -18.31
CA ALA A 47 -0.41 -12.52 -19.51
C ALA A 47 0.98 -12.20 -20.11
N GLY A 48 1.36 -10.92 -20.15
CA GLY A 48 2.68 -10.48 -20.64
C GLY A 48 3.83 -10.97 -19.75
N TYR A 49 3.66 -10.93 -18.43
CA TYR A 49 4.64 -11.51 -17.50
C TYR A 49 4.77 -13.03 -17.70
N ASN A 50 3.64 -13.75 -17.76
CA ASN A 50 3.65 -15.20 -17.93
C ASN A 50 4.27 -15.61 -19.26
N TYR A 51 3.99 -14.88 -20.33
CA TYR A 51 4.65 -15.06 -21.62
C TYR A 51 6.17 -14.85 -21.50
N TYR A 52 6.61 -13.77 -20.84
CA TYR A 52 8.03 -13.54 -20.63
C TYR A 52 8.68 -14.66 -19.80
N LEU A 53 7.99 -15.14 -18.75
CA LEU A 53 8.45 -16.23 -17.89
C LEU A 53 8.66 -17.54 -18.68
N GLU A 54 7.75 -17.87 -19.60
CA GLU A 54 7.88 -19.03 -20.49
C GLU A 54 8.97 -18.86 -21.57
N ASN A 55 9.34 -17.62 -21.88
CA ASN A 55 10.22 -17.26 -22.99
C ASN A 55 11.46 -16.48 -22.54
N ILE A 56 11.94 -16.70 -21.31
CA ILE A 56 13.11 -16.00 -20.78
C ILE A 56 14.33 -16.30 -21.68
N PRO A 57 14.98 -15.27 -22.27
CA PRO A 57 16.15 -15.49 -23.10
C PRO A 57 17.29 -16.12 -22.31
N SER A 58 18.05 -17.01 -22.96
CA SER A 58 19.25 -17.61 -22.36
C SER A 58 20.21 -16.54 -21.82
N GLY A 59 20.79 -16.81 -20.63
CA GLY A 59 21.68 -15.88 -19.92
C GLY A 59 20.98 -14.73 -19.19
N ARG A 60 19.65 -14.75 -19.06
CA ARG A 60 18.88 -13.77 -18.24
C ARG A 60 18.40 -14.40 -16.94
N HIS A 61 18.34 -13.58 -15.89
CA HIS A 61 17.81 -13.94 -14.56
C HIS A 61 18.46 -15.18 -13.93
N GLU A 62 19.74 -15.45 -14.24
CA GLU A 62 20.47 -16.65 -13.79
C GLU A 62 20.45 -16.82 -12.26
N SER A 63 20.31 -15.73 -11.51
CA SER A 63 20.20 -15.74 -10.05
C SER A 63 18.91 -16.37 -9.51
N CYS A 64 17.86 -16.50 -10.33
CA CYS A 64 16.55 -16.96 -9.88
C CYS A 64 15.74 -17.75 -10.91
N ILE A 65 16.28 -18.05 -12.09
CA ILE A 65 15.54 -18.70 -13.18
C ILE A 65 14.93 -20.05 -12.78
N ASP A 66 15.62 -20.81 -11.92
CA ASP A 66 15.17 -22.11 -11.41
C ASP A 66 14.51 -22.02 -10.02
N ALA A 67 14.20 -20.80 -9.55
CA ALA A 67 13.62 -20.62 -8.23
C ALA A 67 12.14 -21.02 -8.21
N GLU A 68 11.73 -21.80 -7.19
CA GLU A 68 10.34 -22.28 -7.05
C GLU A 68 9.30 -21.13 -6.95
N TRP A 69 9.71 -19.98 -6.41
CA TRP A 69 8.84 -18.81 -6.29
C TRP A 69 8.71 -18.01 -7.60
N LEU A 70 9.54 -18.29 -8.62
CA LEU A 70 9.42 -17.70 -9.94
C LEU A 70 8.34 -18.47 -10.72
N ARG A 71 7.09 -18.02 -10.59
CA ARG A 71 5.90 -18.72 -11.06
C ARG A 71 4.98 -17.77 -11.83
N PRO A 72 4.10 -18.30 -12.70
CA PRO A 72 3.08 -17.48 -13.31
C PRO A 72 2.14 -16.89 -12.26
N PHE A 73 1.56 -15.75 -12.59
CA PHE A 73 0.59 -15.05 -11.75
C PHE A 73 -0.60 -14.58 -12.59
N ASP A 74 -1.71 -14.22 -11.92
CA ASP A 74 -2.93 -13.77 -12.58
C ASP A 74 -3.26 -12.30 -12.27
N ARG A 75 -4.37 -11.79 -12.80
CA ARG A 75 -4.79 -10.40 -12.49
C ARG A 75 -4.99 -10.15 -11.00
N PHE A 76 -5.35 -11.14 -10.19
CA PHE A 76 -5.52 -10.94 -8.74
C PHE A 76 -4.18 -10.65 -8.08
N ASP A 77 -3.08 -11.24 -8.56
CA ASP A 77 -1.73 -10.90 -8.10
C ASP A 77 -1.33 -9.46 -8.47
N VAL A 78 -1.76 -8.94 -9.63
CA VAL A 78 -1.59 -7.51 -9.99
C VAL A 78 -2.38 -6.60 -9.04
N PHE A 79 -3.61 -6.99 -8.70
CA PHE A 79 -4.40 -6.24 -7.71
C PHE A 79 -3.83 -6.32 -6.30
N ARG A 80 -3.20 -7.44 -5.92
CA ARG A 80 -2.45 -7.52 -4.64
C ARG A 80 -1.33 -6.50 -4.59
N MET A 81 -0.61 -6.28 -5.70
CA MET A 81 0.39 -5.23 -5.78
C MET A 81 -0.23 -3.83 -5.67
N SER A 82 -1.40 -3.61 -6.28
CA SER A 82 -2.14 -2.35 -6.15
C SER A 82 -2.58 -2.07 -4.71
N ILE A 83 -3.06 -3.10 -4.00
CA ILE A 83 -3.38 -3.03 -2.56
C ILE A 83 -2.12 -2.73 -1.76
N TYR A 84 -1.01 -3.43 -2.02
CA TYR A 84 0.26 -3.20 -1.35
C TYR A 84 0.70 -1.73 -1.47
N ILE A 85 0.66 -1.17 -2.69
CA ILE A 85 1.01 0.23 -2.95
C ILE A 85 0.06 1.18 -2.20
N THR A 86 -1.25 0.93 -2.27
CA THR A 86 -2.28 1.78 -1.64
C THR A 86 -2.13 1.85 -0.11
N LEU A 87 -1.64 0.78 0.51
CA LEU A 87 -1.44 0.67 1.96
C LEU A 87 0.00 1.02 2.41
N LEU A 88 0.83 1.64 1.56
CA LEU A 88 2.22 2.01 1.89
C LEU A 88 2.35 2.94 3.10
N ALA A 89 1.34 3.78 3.37
CA ALA A 89 1.31 4.66 4.53
C ALA A 89 0.72 4.00 5.80
N SER A 90 0.40 2.70 5.74
CA SER A 90 -0.26 1.95 6.81
C SER A 90 0.24 0.50 6.90
N PHE A 91 -0.57 -0.49 6.51
CA PHE A 91 -0.32 -1.92 6.72
C PHE A 91 0.79 -2.50 5.84
N SER A 92 1.22 -1.80 4.80
CA SER A 92 2.44 -2.15 4.05
C SER A 92 3.70 -1.48 4.64
N ASP A 93 3.56 -0.59 5.63
CA ASP A 93 4.68 -0.10 6.44
C ASP A 93 5.07 -1.21 7.44
N PRO A 94 6.34 -1.67 7.44
CA PRO A 94 6.76 -2.74 8.32
C PRO A 94 6.50 -2.45 9.81
N ARG A 95 6.57 -1.20 10.27
CA ARG A 95 6.37 -0.85 11.68
C ARG A 95 4.93 -1.12 12.12
N ILE A 96 3.96 -0.70 11.30
CA ILE A 96 2.53 -0.92 11.56
C ILE A 96 2.20 -2.41 11.39
N ALA A 97 2.72 -3.03 10.33
CA ALA A 97 2.51 -4.46 10.07
C ALA A 97 2.98 -5.32 11.25
N ASN A 98 4.15 -5.00 11.81
CA ASN A 98 4.72 -5.66 12.97
C ASN A 98 3.93 -5.41 14.25
N ALA A 99 3.47 -4.18 14.49
CA ALA A 99 2.62 -3.85 15.63
C ALA A 99 1.29 -4.63 15.61
N VAL A 100 0.71 -4.85 14.43
CA VAL A 100 -0.48 -5.69 14.27
C VAL A 100 -0.15 -7.17 14.53
N LEU A 101 0.98 -7.65 13.98
CA LEU A 101 1.43 -9.03 14.15
C LEU A 101 1.62 -9.40 15.62
N ALA A 102 2.23 -8.50 16.41
CA ALA A 102 2.51 -8.72 17.83
C ALA A 102 1.27 -9.09 18.66
N LEU A 103 0.09 -8.54 18.33
CA LEU A 103 -1.17 -8.87 19.02
C LEU A 103 -1.87 -10.13 18.47
N GLY A 104 -1.34 -10.72 17.41
CA GLY A 104 -1.94 -11.85 16.70
C GLY A 104 -1.21 -13.18 16.85
N MET A 105 0.04 -13.17 17.29
CA MET A 105 0.86 -14.37 17.47
C MET A 105 0.50 -15.11 18.78
N ASP A 106 0.66 -16.44 18.79
CA ASP A 106 0.44 -17.24 20.01
C ASP A 106 1.68 -17.18 20.92
N GLU A 107 1.51 -16.65 22.13
CA GLU A 107 2.54 -16.53 23.17
C GLU A 107 3.21 -17.88 23.52
N ARG A 108 2.60 -19.03 23.15
CA ARG A 108 3.13 -20.37 23.44
C ARG A 108 4.14 -20.92 22.42
N ASN A 109 4.34 -20.25 21.28
CA ASN A 109 5.34 -20.67 20.28
C ASN A 109 6.70 -20.04 20.59
N SER A 110 7.38 -20.58 21.61
CA SER A 110 8.65 -20.15 22.18
C SER A 110 9.89 -20.30 21.28
N ASN A 111 9.78 -20.13 19.96
CA ASN A 111 10.94 -19.98 19.06
C ASN A 111 11.38 -18.49 18.99
N ASP A 112 11.09 -17.73 20.04
CA ASP A 112 11.11 -16.27 20.07
C ASP A 112 12.52 -15.68 20.20
N ASP A 113 13.19 -15.53 19.04
CA ASP A 113 14.05 -14.36 18.78
C ASP A 113 13.22 -13.19 18.19
N LEU A 114 11.88 -13.27 18.31
CA LEU A 114 10.93 -12.22 17.98
C LEU A 114 10.88 -11.18 19.10
N THR A 115 12.03 -10.55 19.34
CA THR A 115 12.08 -9.42 20.27
C THR A 115 11.46 -8.20 19.61
N ALA A 116 10.71 -7.42 20.39
CA ALA A 116 10.31 -6.06 20.00
C ALA A 116 11.50 -5.16 19.60
N ASN A 117 12.73 -5.62 19.87
CA ASN A 117 13.98 -4.93 19.61
C ASN A 117 14.53 -5.11 18.17
N ASN A 118 13.95 -5.98 17.34
CA ASN A 118 14.40 -6.19 15.95
C ASN A 118 13.57 -5.43 14.90
N PHE A 119 12.68 -4.54 15.31
CA PHE A 119 11.93 -3.69 14.39
C PHE A 119 12.83 -2.56 13.88
N GLN A 120 13.60 -2.82 12.81
CA GLN A 120 14.31 -1.76 12.10
C GLN A 120 13.31 -0.74 11.57
N TRP A 121 13.49 0.51 11.98
CA TRP A 121 12.75 1.66 11.47
C TRP A 121 12.98 1.76 9.96
N SER A 122 11.89 1.71 9.19
CA SER A 122 11.93 2.06 7.77
C SER A 122 12.50 3.48 7.63
N GLU A 123 13.45 3.66 6.70
CA GLU A 123 13.86 4.99 6.25
C GLU A 123 12.61 5.83 5.92
N SER A 124 12.62 7.11 6.32
CA SER A 124 11.52 8.03 6.02
C SER A 124 11.33 8.13 4.51
N MET A 125 10.11 7.92 4.01
CA MET A 125 9.80 8.18 2.61
C MET A 125 9.92 9.67 2.31
N GLY A 126 10.45 10.04 1.16
CA GLY A 126 10.64 11.43 0.73
C GLY A 126 10.60 11.58 -0.78
N SER A 127 10.44 12.80 -1.25
CA SER A 127 10.50 13.18 -2.67
C SER A 127 10.66 14.69 -2.80
N ASN A 128 11.24 15.15 -3.90
CA ASN A 128 11.24 16.57 -4.28
C ASN A 128 10.46 16.79 -5.58
N SER A 129 9.88 17.98 -5.75
CA SER A 129 9.31 18.41 -7.01
C SER A 129 9.25 19.93 -7.14
N TYR A 130 9.27 20.41 -8.38
CA TYR A 130 8.94 21.80 -8.74
C TYR A 130 8.03 21.79 -9.97
N ALA A 131 6.96 22.58 -9.94
CA ALA A 131 6.22 22.99 -11.12
C ALA A 131 6.42 24.50 -11.33
N LEU A 132 6.93 24.87 -12.50
CA LEU A 132 7.21 26.24 -12.88
C LEU A 132 6.31 26.60 -14.05
N GLY A 133 5.40 27.55 -13.86
CA GLY A 133 4.52 28.06 -14.92
C GLY A 133 5.26 28.92 -15.93
N SER A 134 4.60 29.24 -17.05
CA SER A 134 5.17 30.08 -18.12
C SER A 134 5.58 31.48 -17.64
N GLU A 135 4.94 31.99 -16.59
CA GLU A 135 5.23 33.29 -15.98
C GLU A 135 6.60 33.41 -15.31
N VAL A 136 7.25 32.27 -15.00
CA VAL A 136 8.56 32.23 -14.33
C VAL A 136 9.66 31.55 -15.16
N THR A 137 9.34 31.03 -16.35
CA THR A 137 10.32 30.37 -17.23
C THR A 137 10.74 31.30 -18.38
N GLN A 138 12.04 31.30 -18.72
CA GLN A 138 12.56 32.15 -19.80
C GLN A 138 11.99 31.78 -21.18
N THR A 139 11.57 30.52 -21.36
CA THR A 139 11.02 30.01 -22.62
C THR A 139 9.53 30.30 -22.78
N GLY A 140 8.85 30.80 -21.74
CA GLY A 140 7.39 30.92 -21.70
C GLY A 140 6.67 29.57 -21.74
N LYS A 141 7.37 28.46 -21.47
CA LYS A 141 6.83 27.09 -21.38
C LYS A 141 6.93 26.59 -19.96
N ALA A 142 5.92 25.89 -19.48
CA ALA A 142 5.99 25.31 -18.14
C ALA A 142 7.06 24.22 -18.05
N MET A 143 7.61 24.03 -16.85
CA MET A 143 8.65 23.04 -16.56
C MET A 143 8.29 22.26 -15.29
N LEU A 144 8.48 20.95 -15.32
CA LEU A 144 8.28 20.07 -14.17
C LEU A 144 9.58 19.35 -13.81
N LEU A 145 9.95 19.40 -12.54
CA LEU A 145 10.92 18.48 -11.93
C LEU A 145 10.15 17.43 -11.11
N GLY A 146 10.24 16.17 -11.53
CA GLY A 146 9.88 15.03 -10.68
C GLY A 146 11.11 14.35 -10.13
N ASN A 147 11.25 14.28 -8.80
CA ASN A 147 12.38 13.65 -8.14
C ASN A 147 11.92 12.81 -6.93
N PRO A 148 11.23 11.67 -7.16
CA PRO A 148 10.80 10.79 -6.08
C PRO A 148 11.99 10.04 -5.45
N HIS A 149 12.04 9.95 -4.12
CA HIS A 149 13.10 9.20 -3.41
C HIS A 149 12.55 7.83 -2.98
N TYR A 150 12.79 6.83 -3.81
CA TYR A 150 12.34 5.45 -3.59
C TYR A 150 13.54 4.48 -3.54
N PRO A 151 13.36 3.28 -2.97
CA PRO A 151 14.41 2.27 -2.90
C PRO A 151 14.99 1.94 -4.28
N TRP A 152 16.31 1.77 -4.33
CA TRP A 152 17.02 1.39 -5.57
C TRP A 152 16.84 -0.09 -5.94
N ARG A 153 16.45 -0.92 -4.96
CA ARG A 153 16.29 -2.37 -5.08
C ARG A 153 14.92 -2.80 -4.56
N GLY A 154 14.53 -4.01 -4.93
CA GLY A 154 13.27 -4.61 -4.49
C GLY A 154 12.06 -4.12 -5.30
N PRO A 155 10.85 -4.57 -4.91
CA PRO A 155 9.62 -4.36 -5.69
C PRO A 155 9.14 -2.90 -5.69
N ARG A 156 9.59 -2.08 -4.73
CA ARG A 156 9.24 -0.66 -4.65
C ARG A 156 10.02 0.24 -5.62
N ARG A 157 11.02 -0.28 -6.34
CA ARG A 157 11.77 0.54 -7.30
C ARG A 157 10.94 0.87 -8.53
N PHE A 158 11.29 1.98 -9.19
CA PHE A 158 10.67 2.40 -10.42
C PHE A 158 11.22 1.65 -11.66
N TYR A 159 10.36 1.53 -12.67
CA TYR A 159 10.69 1.07 -14.02
C TYR A 159 10.18 2.10 -15.04
N GLN A 160 11.08 2.58 -15.90
CA GLN A 160 10.72 3.54 -16.94
C GLN A 160 10.10 2.84 -18.14
N VAL A 161 8.97 3.35 -18.61
CA VAL A 161 8.20 2.77 -19.71
C VAL A 161 7.49 3.85 -20.52
N HIS A 162 7.30 3.59 -21.80
CA HIS A 162 6.44 4.37 -22.68
C HIS A 162 5.31 3.45 -23.17
N MET A 163 4.07 3.80 -22.84
CA MET A 163 2.88 3.05 -23.23
C MET A 163 2.06 3.85 -24.25
N THR A 164 1.82 3.23 -25.41
CA THR A 164 1.00 3.81 -26.48
C THR A 164 -0.12 2.86 -26.86
N ILE A 165 -1.35 3.28 -26.61
CA ILE A 165 -2.58 2.62 -27.05
C ILE A 165 -3.24 3.58 -28.07
N PRO A 166 -3.29 3.23 -29.37
CA PRO A 166 -3.81 4.12 -30.40
C PRO A 166 -5.23 4.62 -30.08
N GLY A 167 -5.40 5.94 -30.10
CA GLY A 167 -6.68 6.60 -29.81
C GLY A 167 -7.01 6.79 -28.33
N GLU A 168 -6.27 6.16 -27.42
CA GLU A 168 -6.61 6.11 -25.99
C GLU A 168 -5.54 6.70 -25.08
N MET A 169 -4.27 6.32 -25.28
CA MET A 169 -3.18 6.67 -24.37
C MET A 169 -1.84 6.79 -25.10
N ASN A 170 -1.06 7.82 -24.76
CA ASN A 170 0.33 7.97 -25.21
C ASN A 170 1.12 8.64 -24.08
N VAL A 171 1.62 7.83 -23.14
CA VAL A 171 2.21 8.30 -21.88
C VAL A 171 3.59 7.66 -21.71
N MET A 172 4.58 8.48 -21.38
CA MET A 172 5.91 8.02 -20.96
C MET A 172 6.15 8.40 -19.51
N GLY A 173 6.75 7.51 -18.75
CA GLY A 173 6.98 7.76 -17.34
C GLY A 173 7.59 6.58 -16.61
N ILE A 174 7.26 6.47 -15.34
CA ILE A 174 7.71 5.42 -14.44
C ILE A 174 6.51 4.74 -13.76
N THR A 175 6.63 3.43 -13.59
CA THR A 175 5.72 2.60 -12.77
C THR A 175 6.51 1.98 -11.62
N ILE A 176 5.86 1.74 -10.48
CA ILE A 176 6.41 0.83 -9.46
C ILE A 176 6.40 -0.59 -10.04
N LEU A 177 7.46 -1.37 -9.85
CA LEU A 177 7.49 -2.75 -10.37
C LEU A 177 6.28 -3.55 -9.90
N GLY A 178 5.61 -4.25 -10.82
CA GLY A 178 4.37 -4.99 -10.53
C GLY A 178 3.08 -4.16 -10.62
N SER A 179 3.17 -2.82 -10.75
CA SER A 179 2.03 -1.98 -11.12
C SER A 179 1.89 -1.94 -12.64
N SER A 180 0.65 -2.12 -13.11
CA SER A 180 0.30 -2.17 -14.53
C SER A 180 0.11 -0.79 -15.16
N LEU A 181 0.04 0.28 -14.36
CA LEU A 181 -0.17 1.66 -14.82
C LEU A 181 0.99 2.59 -14.42
N ILE A 182 1.25 3.61 -15.24
CA ILE A 182 2.25 4.66 -14.98
C ILE A 182 1.78 5.54 -13.82
N ASN A 183 2.64 5.73 -12.82
CA ASN A 183 2.33 6.55 -11.63
C ASN A 183 2.79 8.00 -11.80
N VAL A 184 3.96 8.21 -12.41
CA VAL A 184 4.58 9.52 -12.64
C VAL A 184 4.99 9.58 -14.10
N GLY A 185 4.64 10.64 -14.82
CA GLY A 185 4.89 10.65 -16.25
C GLY A 185 4.50 11.95 -16.94
N PHE A 186 4.48 11.86 -18.26
CA PHE A 186 4.09 12.95 -19.14
C PHE A 186 3.50 12.40 -20.45
N THR A 187 2.71 13.24 -21.09
CA THR A 187 2.21 13.11 -22.46
C THR A 187 2.80 14.24 -23.31
N GLU A 188 2.33 14.38 -24.54
CA GLU A 188 2.63 15.56 -25.36
C GLU A 188 2.16 16.88 -24.72
N LYS A 189 1.12 16.85 -23.89
CA LYS A 189 0.45 18.06 -23.38
C LYS A 189 0.54 18.27 -21.87
N LEU A 190 0.81 17.22 -21.10
CA LEU A 190 0.72 17.23 -19.64
C LEU A 190 1.93 16.54 -19.04
N ALA A 191 2.39 16.98 -17.87
CA ALA A 191 3.37 16.25 -17.09
C ALA A 191 3.00 16.32 -15.61
N TRP A 192 3.20 15.24 -14.87
CA TRP A 192 2.93 15.20 -13.43
C TRP A 192 3.93 14.32 -12.67
N THR A 193 4.03 14.60 -11.39
CA THR A 193 4.80 13.82 -10.44
C THR A 193 4.18 13.89 -9.05
N HIS A 194 4.73 13.09 -8.14
CA HIS A 194 4.21 12.92 -6.80
C HIS A 194 5.30 13.06 -5.75
N THR A 195 4.94 13.66 -4.62
CA THR A 195 5.73 13.62 -3.39
C THR A 195 4.92 12.98 -2.28
N VAL A 196 5.58 12.42 -1.28
CA VAL A 196 4.88 11.95 -0.06
C VAL A 196 4.17 13.14 0.58
N SER A 197 2.92 12.95 0.99
CA SER A 197 2.13 13.94 1.71
C SER A 197 2.32 13.79 3.22
N ASN A 198 2.26 14.91 3.93
CA ASN A 198 2.30 14.95 5.39
C ASN A 198 0.94 14.70 6.05
N ALA A 199 -0.14 14.56 5.26
CA ALA A 199 -1.46 14.27 5.81
C ALA A 199 -1.50 12.85 6.38
N ASN A 200 -2.06 12.71 7.58
CA ASN A 200 -2.29 11.42 8.21
C ASN A 200 -3.23 10.56 7.35
N ARG A 201 -2.92 9.27 7.24
CA ARG A 201 -3.71 8.31 6.44
C ARG A 201 -4.51 7.33 7.28
N PHE A 202 -4.21 7.28 8.56
CA PHE A 202 -4.93 6.46 9.50
C PHE A 202 -5.16 7.21 10.80
N THR A 203 -6.05 6.66 11.61
CA THR A 203 -6.34 7.11 12.96
C THR A 203 -6.15 5.95 13.92
N LEU A 204 -5.53 6.20 15.06
CA LEU A 204 -5.49 5.26 16.18
C LEU A 204 -6.66 5.55 17.12
N TYR A 205 -7.36 4.50 17.53
CA TYR A 205 -8.48 4.53 18.47
C TYR A 205 -8.07 3.78 19.71
N GLU A 206 -8.02 4.47 20.84
CA GLU A 206 -7.83 3.85 22.14
C GLU A 206 -9.14 3.19 22.59
N LEU A 207 -9.08 1.94 23.03
CA LEU A 207 -10.24 1.16 23.47
C LEU A 207 -10.11 0.80 24.94
N ASP A 208 -11.08 1.24 25.76
CA ASP A 208 -11.22 0.79 27.14
C ASP A 208 -11.76 -0.64 27.18
N LEU A 209 -10.99 -1.56 27.74
CA LEU A 209 -11.37 -2.97 27.87
C LEU A 209 -12.20 -3.21 29.13
N SER A 210 -12.91 -4.33 29.13
CA SER A 210 -13.60 -4.83 30.31
C SER A 210 -12.62 -5.52 31.25
N ASP A 211 -12.61 -5.12 32.52
CA ASP A 211 -11.81 -5.75 33.60
C ASP A 211 -12.04 -7.27 33.72
N GLN A 212 -13.17 -7.77 33.22
CA GLN A 212 -13.55 -9.18 33.28
C GLN A 212 -13.18 -9.98 32.01
N ASP A 213 -12.98 -9.32 30.87
CA ASP A 213 -12.74 -9.96 29.58
C ASP A 213 -12.01 -9.00 28.64
N ARG A 214 -10.72 -9.27 28.37
CA ARG A 214 -9.88 -8.46 27.47
C ARG A 214 -10.36 -8.44 26.02
N ASP A 215 -11.25 -9.35 25.62
CA ASP A 215 -11.86 -9.35 24.29
C ASP A 215 -13.10 -8.45 24.20
N VAL A 216 -13.50 -7.80 25.29
CA VAL A 216 -14.65 -6.91 25.35
C VAL A 216 -14.18 -5.49 25.61
N TYR A 217 -14.65 -4.54 24.80
CA TYR A 217 -14.40 -3.11 24.96
C TYR A 217 -15.71 -2.32 24.99
N PHE A 218 -15.64 -1.08 25.44
CA PHE A 218 -16.79 -0.19 25.50
C PHE A 218 -16.79 0.84 24.38
N PHE A 219 -17.97 1.09 23.82
CA PHE A 219 -18.23 2.21 22.93
C PHE A 219 -19.63 2.74 23.21
N ASP A 220 -19.80 4.05 23.43
CA ASP A 220 -21.07 4.68 23.81
C ASP A 220 -21.79 3.94 24.96
N ARG A 221 -21.02 3.56 25.99
CA ARG A 221 -21.49 2.79 27.16
C ARG A 221 -22.05 1.40 26.84
N LYS A 222 -21.90 0.91 25.61
CA LYS A 222 -22.27 -0.44 25.18
C LYS A 222 -21.03 -1.32 25.08
N ARG A 223 -21.22 -2.61 25.37
CA ARG A 223 -20.17 -3.63 25.24
C ARG A 223 -20.10 -4.12 23.81
N PHE A 224 -18.89 -4.18 23.26
CA PHE A 224 -18.59 -4.77 21.96
C PHE A 224 -17.51 -5.82 22.14
N ARG A 225 -17.57 -6.89 21.33
CA ARG A 225 -16.55 -7.94 21.33
C ARG A 225 -15.56 -7.73 20.19
N ILE A 226 -14.29 -7.93 20.47
CA ILE A 226 -13.20 -7.99 19.50
C ILE A 226 -13.40 -9.23 18.65
N ARG A 227 -13.36 -9.05 17.32
CA ARG A 227 -13.49 -10.14 16.35
C ARG A 227 -12.10 -10.59 15.92
N SER A 228 -11.71 -11.79 16.29
CA SER A 228 -10.48 -12.42 15.80
C SER A 228 -10.71 -13.23 14.54
N VAL A 229 -9.87 -13.03 13.53
CA VAL A 229 -9.86 -13.83 12.30
C VAL A 229 -8.52 -14.56 12.19
N PRO A 230 -8.49 -15.91 12.23
CA PRO A 230 -7.24 -16.65 12.06
C PRO A 230 -6.80 -16.61 10.59
N VAL A 231 -5.52 -16.35 10.37
CA VAL A 231 -4.84 -16.41 9.07
C VAL A 231 -3.69 -17.40 9.19
N THR A 232 -3.68 -18.41 8.33
CA THR A 232 -2.63 -19.43 8.32
C THR A 232 -1.57 -19.08 7.28
N VAL A 233 -0.31 -19.06 7.71
CA VAL A 233 0.88 -18.80 6.90
C VAL A 233 1.73 -20.04 6.81
N GLU A 234 2.25 -20.34 5.62
CA GLU A 234 3.29 -21.36 5.45
C GLU A 234 4.66 -20.71 5.70
N VAL A 235 5.49 -21.36 6.54
CA VAL A 235 6.77 -20.83 6.99
C VAL A 235 7.87 -21.84 6.69
N LYS A 236 8.96 -21.39 6.07
CA LYS A 236 10.18 -22.19 5.94
C LYS A 236 11.06 -21.97 7.16
N GLU A 237 11.24 -23.02 7.94
CA GLU A 237 12.10 -22.99 9.12
C GLU A 237 13.57 -23.19 8.73
N ASP A 238 14.50 -22.89 9.64
CA ASP A 238 15.95 -22.93 9.41
C ASP A 238 16.46 -24.33 9.00
N ASN A 239 15.78 -25.39 9.44
CA ASN A 239 16.08 -26.77 9.06
C ASN A 239 15.55 -27.14 7.65
N GLY A 240 14.98 -26.19 6.92
CA GLY A 240 14.41 -26.36 5.58
C GLY A 240 13.01 -26.96 5.54
N THR A 241 12.41 -27.30 6.68
CA THR A 241 11.03 -27.83 6.74
C THR A 241 10.00 -26.72 6.57
N LEU A 242 8.84 -27.08 6.03
CA LEU A 242 7.68 -26.19 5.96
C LEU A 242 6.72 -26.46 7.14
N THR A 243 6.45 -25.43 7.92
CA THR A 243 5.46 -25.44 9.00
C THR A 243 4.28 -24.53 8.63
N LYS A 244 3.21 -24.63 9.42
CA LYS A 244 2.06 -23.71 9.34
C LYS A 244 1.95 -22.94 10.65
N GLU A 245 1.89 -21.64 10.54
CA GLU A 245 1.68 -20.74 11.66
C GLU A 245 0.32 -20.06 11.53
N THR A 246 -0.37 -19.84 12.64
CA THR A 246 -1.66 -19.12 12.64
C THR A 246 -1.50 -17.80 13.35
N ILE A 247 -1.67 -16.72 12.61
CA ILE A 247 -1.69 -15.34 13.12
C ILE A 247 -3.14 -14.90 13.20
N ARG A 248 -3.56 -14.36 14.33
CA ARG A 248 -4.91 -13.83 14.51
C ARG A 248 -4.94 -12.34 14.19
N LEU A 249 -5.71 -11.95 13.19
CA LEU A 249 -6.02 -10.55 12.94
C LEU A 249 -7.23 -10.16 13.79
N ASN A 250 -7.02 -9.29 14.77
CA ASN A 250 -8.03 -8.89 15.74
C ASN A 250 -8.65 -7.57 15.33
N PHE A 251 -9.98 -7.48 15.31
CA PHE A 251 -10.72 -6.31 14.84
C PHE A 251 -11.63 -5.77 15.93
N SER A 252 -11.54 -4.47 16.18
CA SER A 252 -12.63 -3.71 16.80
C SER A 252 -13.59 -3.22 15.71
N ARG A 253 -14.59 -2.42 16.09
CA ARG A 253 -15.44 -1.71 15.12
C ARG A 253 -14.69 -0.62 14.35
N TYR A 254 -13.56 -0.15 14.87
CA TYR A 254 -12.78 0.91 14.25
C TYR A 254 -11.79 0.36 13.22
N GLY A 255 -11.19 -0.80 13.50
CA GLY A 255 -10.24 -1.43 12.59
C GLY A 255 -9.41 -2.52 13.27
N LEU A 256 -8.25 -2.83 12.71
CA LEU A 256 -7.34 -3.85 13.26
C LEU A 256 -6.74 -3.36 14.57
N LEU A 257 -6.59 -4.26 15.54
CA LEU A 257 -5.80 -3.96 16.72
C LEU A 257 -4.31 -3.96 16.36
N LEU A 258 -3.56 -3.08 17.02
CA LEU A 258 -2.11 -3.08 17.00
C LEU A 258 -1.54 -2.78 18.38
N ASP A 259 -0.31 -3.21 18.61
CA ASP A 259 0.45 -2.83 19.79
C ASP A 259 1.02 -1.42 19.60
N ALA A 260 0.43 -0.44 20.30
CA ALA A 260 0.85 0.95 20.19
C ALA A 260 2.23 1.20 20.83
N GLY A 261 2.62 0.41 21.83
CA GLY A 261 3.94 0.50 22.43
C GLY A 261 5.04 0.12 21.46
N ILE A 262 4.83 -0.95 20.68
CA ILE A 262 5.73 -1.33 19.59
C ILE A 262 5.77 -0.26 18.49
N LEU A 263 4.60 0.24 18.06
CA LEU A 263 4.52 1.22 16.97
C LEU A 263 5.21 2.55 17.32
N LEU A 264 5.00 3.04 18.55
CA LEU A 264 5.45 4.36 19.00
C LEU A 264 6.76 4.33 19.79
N GLY A 265 7.27 3.15 20.13
CA GLY A 265 8.43 2.99 21.01
C GLY A 265 8.14 3.40 22.46
N ASP A 266 6.91 3.17 22.92
CA ASP A 266 6.45 3.55 24.27
C ASP A 266 5.94 2.34 25.05
N SER A 267 6.80 1.77 25.90
CA SER A 267 6.47 0.63 26.77
C SER A 267 5.23 0.84 27.66
N THR A 268 4.79 2.09 27.87
CA THR A 268 3.59 2.36 28.66
C THR A 268 2.30 2.01 27.92
N LEU A 269 2.35 1.91 26.59
CA LEU A 269 1.23 1.58 25.70
C LEU A 269 1.29 0.13 25.18
N GLU A 270 2.31 -0.62 25.58
CA GLU A 270 2.57 -1.99 25.12
C GLU A 270 1.53 -2.99 25.67
N GLY A 271 1.13 -3.92 24.82
CA GLY A 271 0.30 -5.05 25.19
C GLY A 271 -1.20 -4.88 24.94
N TRP A 272 -1.88 -6.01 25.13
CA TRP A 272 -3.33 -6.13 25.14
C TRP A 272 -3.67 -7.05 26.33
N PRO A 273 -4.38 -6.59 27.37
CA PRO A 273 -4.46 -5.18 27.74
C PRO A 273 -3.07 -4.60 28.00
N ASN A 274 -2.89 -3.31 27.73
CA ASN A 274 -1.74 -2.56 28.27
C ASN A 274 -1.92 -2.30 29.78
N LYS A 275 -0.94 -1.64 30.42
CA LYS A 275 -0.94 -1.41 31.87
C LYS A 275 -2.18 -0.67 32.41
N ASP A 276 -2.85 0.10 31.56
CA ASP A 276 -4.02 0.91 31.91
C ASP A 276 -5.35 0.21 31.54
N GLY A 277 -5.30 -1.08 31.17
CA GLY A 277 -6.49 -1.85 30.80
C GLY A 277 -7.02 -1.53 29.40
N LYS A 278 -6.15 -1.07 28.48
CA LYS A 278 -6.55 -0.61 27.15
C LYS A 278 -5.88 -1.39 26.02
N VAL A 279 -6.35 -1.16 24.79
CA VAL A 279 -5.68 -1.59 23.54
C VAL A 279 -5.99 -0.59 22.44
N PHE A 280 -5.15 -0.51 21.41
CA PHE A 280 -5.34 0.41 20.29
C PHE A 280 -5.82 -0.31 19.04
N ALA A 281 -6.69 0.36 18.27
CA ALA A 281 -7.09 -0.04 16.93
C ALA A 281 -6.66 1.00 15.90
N ILE A 282 -6.20 0.56 14.73
CA ILE A 282 -5.86 1.42 13.59
C ILE A 282 -6.97 1.35 12.54
N ARG A 283 -7.39 2.52 12.05
CA ARG A 283 -8.27 2.65 10.89
C ARG A 283 -7.57 3.44 9.80
N ASP A 284 -7.24 2.79 8.70
CA ASP A 284 -6.76 3.45 7.48
C ASP A 284 -7.92 3.66 6.51
N VAL A 285 -8.06 4.89 6.00
CA VAL A 285 -9.07 5.24 4.99
C VAL A 285 -8.83 4.58 3.64
N ALA A 286 -7.59 4.21 3.33
CA ALA A 286 -7.24 3.58 2.06
C ALA A 286 -7.79 2.14 1.95
N MET A 287 -8.13 1.49 3.07
CA MET A 287 -8.77 0.16 3.06
C MET A 287 -10.13 0.13 2.36
N GLU A 288 -10.83 1.26 2.35
CA GLU A 288 -12.16 1.42 1.75
C GLU A 288 -12.09 2.22 0.43
N ASN A 289 -10.88 2.53 -0.05
CA ASN A 289 -10.67 3.30 -1.26
C ASN A 289 -10.68 2.40 -2.50
N THR A 290 -11.82 2.36 -3.18
CA THR A 290 -11.99 1.64 -4.45
C THR A 290 -11.75 2.49 -5.69
N ARG A 291 -11.39 3.78 -5.51
CA ARG A 291 -11.36 4.79 -6.59
C ARG A 291 -9.97 4.99 -7.20
N VAL A 292 -8.97 4.23 -6.76
CA VAL A 292 -7.58 4.30 -7.24
C VAL A 292 -7.52 4.06 -8.75
N GLY A 293 -8.23 3.03 -9.24
CA GLY A 293 -8.26 2.68 -10.65
C GLY A 293 -8.80 3.82 -11.51
N ASP A 294 -10.01 4.29 -11.20
CA ASP A 294 -10.68 5.37 -11.93
C ASP A 294 -9.83 6.64 -11.95
N THR A 295 -9.16 6.95 -10.83
CA THR A 295 -8.25 8.10 -10.74
C THR A 295 -7.06 7.94 -11.67
N LEU A 296 -6.35 6.81 -11.63
CA LEU A 296 -5.16 6.59 -12.46
C LEU A 296 -5.51 6.48 -13.94
N VAL A 297 -6.58 5.77 -14.29
CA VAL A 297 -7.03 5.67 -15.68
C VAL A 297 -7.46 7.03 -16.21
N GLY A 298 -8.20 7.82 -15.42
CA GLY A 298 -8.58 9.19 -15.77
C GLY A 298 -7.36 10.09 -16.00
N MET A 299 -6.35 10.03 -15.11
CA MET A 299 -5.09 10.77 -15.29
C MET A 299 -4.36 10.38 -16.59
N LEU A 300 -4.26 9.07 -16.87
CA LEU A 300 -3.50 8.56 -18.01
C LEU A 300 -4.18 8.77 -19.37
N THR A 301 -5.50 8.93 -19.38
CA THR A 301 -6.30 9.16 -20.59
C THR A 301 -6.75 10.61 -20.75
N ALA A 302 -6.36 11.51 -19.83
CA ALA A 302 -6.70 12.92 -19.89
C ALA A 302 -6.15 13.60 -21.15
N THR A 303 -7.02 14.29 -21.88
CA THR A 303 -6.68 14.98 -23.14
C THR A 303 -6.32 16.45 -22.97
N ASN A 304 -6.62 17.01 -21.80
CA ASN A 304 -6.36 18.39 -21.38
C ASN A 304 -6.19 18.44 -19.86
N PHE A 305 -5.77 19.61 -19.36
CA PHE A 305 -5.38 19.74 -17.97
C PHE A 305 -6.56 19.69 -17.00
N ASP A 306 -7.72 20.25 -17.39
CA ASP A 306 -8.93 20.18 -16.57
C ASP A 306 -9.36 18.73 -16.34
N ASN A 307 -9.43 17.91 -17.40
CA ASN A 307 -9.77 16.48 -17.25
C ASN A 307 -8.77 15.72 -16.37
N PHE A 308 -7.48 16.09 -16.42
CA PHE A 308 -6.46 15.52 -15.54
C PHE A 308 -6.72 15.91 -14.07
N LEU A 309 -7.05 17.17 -13.82
CA LEU A 309 -7.34 17.65 -12.46
C LEU A 309 -8.67 17.08 -11.92
N ASP A 310 -9.71 17.02 -12.75
CA ASP A 310 -11.01 16.44 -12.40
C ASP A 310 -10.86 14.96 -12.01
N ALA A 311 -10.07 14.18 -12.76
CA ALA A 311 -9.79 12.78 -12.46
C ALA A 311 -9.21 12.58 -11.06
N ILE A 312 -8.47 13.56 -10.53
CA ILE A 312 -7.88 13.50 -9.18
C ILE A 312 -8.85 14.06 -8.14
N ARG A 313 -9.43 15.24 -8.40
CA ARG A 313 -10.27 15.97 -7.44
C ARG A 313 -11.61 15.28 -7.18
N ASP A 314 -12.24 14.75 -8.22
CA ASP A 314 -13.59 14.18 -8.11
C ASP A 314 -13.56 12.75 -7.59
N ASN A 315 -12.52 11.99 -7.92
CA ASN A 315 -12.37 10.61 -7.45
C ASN A 315 -11.68 10.52 -6.07
N LEU A 316 -10.76 11.43 -5.73
CA LEU A 316 -9.93 11.36 -4.52
C LEU A 316 -9.27 9.99 -4.32
N GLY A 317 -8.95 9.27 -5.40
CA GLY A 317 -8.46 7.89 -5.31
C GLY A 317 -6.97 7.77 -5.03
N LEU A 318 -6.18 8.84 -5.17
CA LEU A 318 -4.77 8.82 -4.78
C LEU A 318 -4.63 8.65 -3.26
N SER A 319 -3.62 7.91 -2.84
CA SER A 319 -3.29 7.67 -1.43
C SER A 319 -1.91 8.24 -1.12
N PHE A 320 -1.76 8.84 0.08
CA PHE A 320 -0.48 9.25 0.70
C PHE A 320 0.44 10.22 -0.08
N ILE A 321 0.00 10.79 -1.20
CA ILE A 321 0.84 11.62 -2.07
C ILE A 321 0.21 12.98 -2.42
N ASN A 322 1.07 13.99 -2.54
CA ASN A 322 0.77 15.22 -3.27
C ASN A 322 0.86 14.96 -4.78
N THR A 323 0.14 15.77 -5.57
CA THR A 323 0.30 15.83 -7.02
C THR A 323 0.83 17.19 -7.44
N ILE A 324 1.86 17.18 -8.29
CA ILE A 324 2.46 18.36 -8.88
C ILE A 324 2.44 18.17 -10.38
N ALA A 325 1.91 19.14 -11.12
CA ALA A 325 1.70 18.99 -12.55
C ALA A 325 1.87 20.31 -13.32
N VAL A 326 2.11 20.19 -14.62
CA VAL A 326 2.15 21.30 -15.58
C VAL A 326 1.50 20.89 -16.90
N ASN A 327 1.12 21.87 -17.72
CA ASN A 327 0.63 21.63 -19.07
C ASN A 327 1.38 22.43 -20.16
N SER A 328 1.07 22.13 -21.42
CA SER A 328 1.65 22.79 -22.60
C SER A 328 1.25 24.27 -22.76
N ASP A 329 0.16 24.67 -22.10
CA ASP A 329 -0.37 26.05 -22.14
C ASP A 329 0.32 26.97 -21.13
N GLY A 330 1.17 26.40 -20.25
CA GLY A 330 2.02 27.17 -19.34
C GLY A 330 1.55 27.16 -17.89
N GLU A 331 0.52 26.38 -17.55
CA GLU A 331 -0.03 26.32 -16.21
C GLU A 331 0.78 25.38 -15.32
N ALA A 332 0.81 25.69 -14.01
CA ALA A 332 1.41 24.88 -12.97
C ALA A 332 0.39 24.60 -11.87
N PHE A 333 0.42 23.38 -11.33
CA PHE A 333 -0.49 22.91 -10.31
C PHE A 333 0.24 22.20 -9.18
N TYR A 334 -0.24 22.42 -7.96
CA TYR A 334 0.06 21.65 -6.78
C TYR A 334 -1.25 21.35 -6.04
N GLY A 335 -1.43 20.10 -5.58
CA GLY A 335 -2.52 19.77 -4.69
C GLY A 335 -2.35 18.43 -3.97
N ASP A 336 -2.79 18.37 -2.72
CA ASP A 336 -2.89 17.15 -1.92
C ASP A 336 -4.34 16.62 -1.96
N TYR A 337 -4.82 16.31 -3.17
CA TYR A 337 -6.12 15.70 -3.40
C TYR A 337 -6.00 14.19 -3.29
N SER A 338 -6.26 13.69 -2.09
CA SER A 338 -6.03 12.29 -1.75
C SER A 338 -7.02 11.82 -0.68
N THR A 339 -7.21 10.52 -0.54
CA THR A 339 -8.09 9.98 0.52
C THR A 339 -7.44 10.23 1.90
N ILE A 340 -8.11 10.99 2.77
CA ILE A 340 -7.68 11.31 4.14
C ILE A 340 -8.79 10.99 5.17
N PRO A 341 -8.45 10.67 6.43
CA PRO A 341 -9.42 10.64 7.52
C PRO A 341 -10.08 12.01 7.69
N TYR A 342 -11.41 12.01 7.78
CA TYR A 342 -12.18 13.20 8.14
C TYR A 342 -12.51 13.14 9.64
N LEU A 343 -11.78 13.93 10.42
CA LEU A 343 -12.00 14.11 11.86
C LEU A 343 -12.38 15.57 12.12
N THR A 344 -13.40 15.76 12.94
CA THR A 344 -13.83 17.06 13.44
C THR A 344 -13.40 17.24 14.89
N ASP A 345 -13.34 18.49 15.36
CA ASP A 345 -12.98 18.81 16.75
C ASP A 345 -13.92 18.16 17.79
N GLU A 346 -15.13 17.77 17.38
CA GLU A 346 -16.12 17.10 18.24
C GLU A 346 -15.85 15.60 18.46
N GLN A 347 -14.89 15.02 17.72
CA GLN A 347 -14.59 13.58 17.73
C GLN A 347 -13.31 13.24 18.53
N TYR A 348 -12.78 14.20 19.30
CA TYR A 348 -11.61 14.04 20.17
C TYR A 348 -11.94 13.49 21.57
#